data_AF-A0AAT9L5U8-F1
#
_entry.id   AF-A0AAT9L5U8-F1
#
_cell.length_a   1.000
_cell.length_b   1.000
_cell.length_c   1.000
_cell.angle_alpha   90.00
_cell.angle_beta   90.00
_cell.angle_gamma   90.00
#
_symmetry.space_group_name_H-M   'P 1'
#
loop_
_entity.id
_entity.type
_entity.pdbx_description
1 polymer ?
#
loop_
_entity_poly.entity_id
_entity_poly.type
_entity_poly.pdbx_seq_one_letter_code
_entity_poly.pdbx_strand_id
1 'polypeptide(L)'
;MWLVFFIVCLVLSGLTAFPLVTEVRWAEDLLKASASPVPEHLPALMEWITRVREGLDTIERDQPFMLYGTDWLAFAHLVIAVAFYGPYRDPVRNIWVIEFGMIACAGIIPLALICGPLRDIPFWWTVIDMSFGVFGVIPLLIVRRMIKRLEGLEQTPAPPAAPVAASA
;
A
#
# COMPACT_ATOMS: atom_id res chain seq x y z
N MET A 1 15.57 -0.16 -5.52
CA MET A 1 14.67 0.89 -6.03
C MET A 1 13.20 0.49 -5.89
N TRP A 2 12.72 -0.58 -6.54
CA TRP A 2 11.31 -1.02 -6.45
C TRP A 2 10.79 -1.26 -5.03
N LEU A 3 11.59 -1.89 -4.17
CA LEU A 3 11.23 -2.12 -2.78
C LEU A 3 11.07 -0.80 -2.00
N VAL A 4 12.00 0.14 -2.21
CA VAL A 4 11.93 1.46 -1.56
C VAL A 4 10.72 2.25 -2.04
N PHE A 5 10.42 2.21 -3.34
CA PHE A 5 9.21 2.81 -3.90
C PHE A 5 7.95 2.25 -3.22
N PHE A 6 7.84 0.93 -3.11
CA PHE A 6 6.72 0.28 -2.42
C PHE A 6 6.62 0.71 -0.96
N ILE A 7 7.74 0.74 -0.22
CA ILE A 7 7.78 1.19 1.18
C ILE A 7 7.31 2.64 1.30
N VAL A 8 7.77 3.54 0.44
CA VAL A 8 7.36 4.95 0.47
C VAL A 8 5.87 5.08 0.20
N CYS A 9 5.33 4.40 -0.82
CA CYS A 9 3.90 4.39 -1.08
C CYS A 9 3.09 3.85 0.10
N LEU A 10 3.55 2.77 0.73
CA LEU A 10 2.91 2.18 1.91
C LEU A 10 2.91 3.14 3.10
N VAL A 11 4.02 3.82 3.35
CA VAL A 11 4.14 4.82 4.43
C VAL A 11 3.23 6.01 4.16
N LEU A 12 3.25 6.56 2.93
CA LEU A 12 2.38 7.68 2.56
C LEU A 12 0.90 7.32 2.71
N SER A 13 0.51 6.13 2.26
CA SER A 13 -0.85 5.59 2.44
C SER A 13 -1.25 5.46 3.92
N GLY A 14 -0.31 5.11 4.80
CA GLY A 14 -0.57 5.06 6.24
C GLY A 14 -0.66 6.46 6.86
N LEU A 15 0.23 7.37 6.48
CA LEU A 15 0.32 8.71 7.06
C LEU A 15 -0.93 9.56 6.80
N THR A 16 -1.57 9.41 5.64
CA THR A 16 -2.83 10.10 5.32
C THR A 16 -3.99 9.75 6.26
N ALA A 17 -3.91 8.63 6.99
CA ALA A 17 -4.93 8.26 7.96
C ALA A 17 -4.84 9.05 9.29
N PHE A 18 -3.73 9.74 9.58
CA PHE A 18 -3.59 10.59 10.77
C PHE A 18 -4.41 11.89 10.63
N PRO A 19 -4.15 12.78 9.64
CA PRO A 19 -4.92 14.01 9.46
C PRO A 19 -6.15 13.81 8.56
N LEU A 20 -6.79 12.63 8.61
CA LEU A 20 -7.84 12.23 7.66
C LEU A 20 -8.95 13.28 7.50
N VAL A 21 -9.44 13.83 8.62
CA VAL A 21 -10.51 14.84 8.62
C VAL A 21 -10.05 16.12 7.89
N THR A 22 -8.82 16.56 8.15
CA THR A 22 -8.26 17.76 7.54
C THR A 22 -8.01 17.54 6.05
N GLU A 23 -7.44 16.40 5.67
CA GLU A 23 -7.19 16.07 4.26
C GLU A 23 -8.47 15.99 3.44
N VAL A 24 -9.54 15.39 3.99
CA VAL A 24 -10.83 15.31 3.28
C VAL A 24 -11.49 16.68 3.14
N ARG A 25 -11.39 17.56 4.15
CA ARG A 25 -11.86 18.96 4.04
C ARG A 25 -11.14 19.70 2.91
N TRP A 26 -9.80 19.58 2.86
CA TRP A 26 -8.98 20.20 1.82
C TRP A 26 -9.29 19.64 0.44
N ALA A 27 -9.46 18.32 0.34
CA ALA A 27 -9.82 17.65 -0.91
C ALA A 27 -11.18 18.16 -1.41
N GLU A 28 -12.18 18.26 -0.55
CA GLU A 28 -13.49 18.77 -0.95
C GLU A 28 -13.44 20.24 -1.37
N ASP A 29 -12.75 21.10 -0.61
CA ASP A 29 -12.61 22.52 -0.93
C ASP A 29 -11.92 22.72 -2.29
N LEU A 30 -10.89 21.91 -2.59
CA LEU A 30 -10.22 21.89 -3.89
C LEU A 30 -11.15 21.41 -5.02
N LEU A 31 -11.95 20.38 -4.78
CA LEU A 31 -12.88 19.83 -5.76
C LEU A 31 -14.06 20.79 -6.03
N LYS A 32 -14.46 21.61 -5.04
CA LYS A 32 -15.52 22.63 -5.15
C LYS A 32 -15.01 23.97 -5.70
N ALA A 33 -13.71 24.17 -5.82
CA ALA A 33 -13.14 25.40 -6.35
C ALA A 33 -13.68 25.69 -7.75
N SER A 34 -13.89 26.97 -8.08
CA SER A 34 -14.55 27.42 -9.32
C SER A 34 -13.85 26.98 -10.61
N ALA A 35 -12.57 26.60 -10.52
CA ALA A 35 -11.77 26.09 -11.62
C ALA A 35 -11.85 24.55 -11.78
N SER A 36 -12.56 23.86 -10.90
CA SER A 36 -12.67 22.41 -10.90
C SER A 36 -13.82 21.95 -11.83
N PRO A 37 -13.54 21.08 -12.83
CA PRO A 37 -14.57 20.48 -13.67
C PRO A 37 -15.36 19.36 -12.97
N VAL A 38 -14.94 18.95 -11.76
CA VAL A 38 -15.48 17.78 -11.06
C VAL A 38 -16.95 17.90 -10.65
N PRO A 39 -17.45 19.03 -10.13
CA PRO A 39 -18.87 19.16 -9.76
C PRO A 39 -19.81 18.92 -10.95
N GLU A 40 -19.40 19.30 -12.16
CA GLU A 40 -20.21 19.21 -13.38
C GLU A 40 -20.06 17.84 -14.08
N HIS A 41 -18.83 17.31 -14.14
CA HIS A 41 -18.55 16.08 -14.89
C HIS A 41 -18.64 14.80 -14.05
N LEU A 42 -18.46 14.89 -12.73
CA LEU A 42 -18.46 13.74 -11.81
C LEU A 42 -19.29 14.05 -10.55
N PRO A 43 -20.60 14.32 -10.69
CA PRO A 43 -21.45 14.71 -9.56
C PRO A 43 -21.52 13.63 -8.47
N ALA A 44 -21.49 12.35 -8.84
CA ALA A 44 -21.50 11.24 -7.89
C ALA A 44 -20.23 11.17 -7.01
N LEU A 45 -19.07 11.57 -7.55
CA LEU A 45 -17.83 11.68 -6.78
C LEU A 45 -17.95 12.82 -5.77
N MET A 46 -18.48 13.97 -6.21
CA MET A 46 -18.67 15.12 -5.34
C MET A 46 -19.63 14.82 -4.18
N GLU A 47 -20.78 14.21 -4.46
CA GLU A 47 -21.76 13.81 -3.45
C GLU A 47 -21.14 12.83 -2.44
N TRP A 48 -20.38 11.85 -2.93
CA TRP A 48 -19.70 10.89 -2.06
C TRP A 48 -18.65 11.56 -1.15
N ILE A 49 -17.78 12.42 -1.70
CA ILE A 49 -16.78 13.14 -0.90
C ILE A 49 -17.47 14.04 0.14
N THR A 50 -18.56 14.70 -0.22
CA THR A 50 -19.36 15.53 0.70
C THR A 50 -19.89 14.70 1.86
N ARG A 51 -20.50 13.54 1.56
CA ARG A 51 -21.00 12.60 2.57
C ARG A 51 -19.90 12.11 3.51
N VAL A 52 -18.71 11.79 2.97
CA VAL A 52 -17.56 11.35 3.78
C VAL A 52 -17.08 12.48 4.69
N ARG A 53 -16.96 13.72 4.17
CA ARG A 53 -16.58 14.90 4.96
C ARG A 53 -17.56 15.13 6.11
N GLU A 54 -18.85 15.19 5.83
CA GLU A 54 -19.89 15.42 6.85
C GLU A 54 -19.89 14.32 7.93
N GLY A 55 -19.70 13.06 7.53
CA GLY A 55 -19.57 11.94 8.45
C GLY A 55 -18.34 12.06 9.35
N LEU A 56 -17.18 12.40 8.78
CA LEU A 56 -15.93 12.61 9.54
C LEU A 56 -16.02 13.82 10.48
N ASP A 57 -16.61 14.93 10.04
CA ASP A 57 -16.84 16.13 10.86
C ASP A 57 -17.76 15.84 12.04
N THR A 58 -18.81 15.03 11.82
CA THR A 58 -19.72 14.58 12.89
C THR A 58 -18.98 13.70 13.89
N ILE A 59 -18.16 12.76 13.43
CA ILE A 59 -17.36 11.89 14.31
C ILE A 59 -16.35 12.72 15.10
N GLU A 60 -15.61 13.63 14.46
CA GLU A 60 -14.63 14.49 15.12
C GLU A 60 -15.28 15.35 16.22
N ARG A 61 -16.45 15.93 15.93
CA ARG A 61 -17.17 16.78 16.89
C ARG A 61 -17.79 15.99 18.03
N ASP A 62 -18.49 14.91 17.71
CA ASP A 62 -19.40 14.26 18.67
C ASP A 62 -18.76 13.03 19.32
N GLN A 63 -17.90 12.28 18.62
CA GLN A 63 -17.32 11.00 19.08
C GLN A 63 -15.83 10.86 18.67
N PRO A 64 -14.93 11.79 19.04
CA PRO A 64 -13.56 11.84 18.52
C PRO A 64 -12.72 10.60 18.84
N PHE A 65 -13.03 9.86 19.91
CA PHE A 65 -12.35 8.62 20.26
C PHE A 65 -12.44 7.54 19.16
N MET A 66 -13.43 7.62 18.27
CA MET A 66 -13.55 6.70 17.12
C MET A 66 -12.43 6.89 16.10
N LEU A 67 -11.87 8.11 15.97
CA LEU A 67 -10.73 8.39 15.09
C LEU A 67 -9.44 7.70 15.58
N TYR A 68 -9.38 7.26 16.84
CA TYR A 68 -8.25 6.45 17.30
C TYR A 68 -8.10 5.15 16.51
N GLY A 69 -9.19 4.64 15.92
CA GLY A 69 -9.13 3.51 14.98
C GLY A 69 -8.31 3.80 13.72
N THR A 70 -8.34 5.04 13.21
CA THR A 70 -7.53 5.44 12.04
C THR A 70 -6.06 5.62 12.42
N ASP A 71 -5.76 6.05 13.65
CA ASP A 71 -4.38 6.11 14.17
C ASP A 71 -3.74 4.73 14.24
N TRP A 72 -4.46 3.72 14.72
CA TRP A 72 -3.98 2.33 14.73
C TRP A 72 -3.77 1.78 13.32
N LEU A 73 -4.66 2.12 12.38
CA LEU A 73 -4.50 1.74 10.98
C LEU A 73 -3.25 2.37 10.37
N ALA A 74 -3.03 3.67 10.63
CA ALA A 74 -1.82 4.38 10.21
C ALA A 74 -0.57 3.72 10.78
N PHE A 75 -0.57 3.42 12.09
CA PHE A 75 0.53 2.75 12.76
C PHE A 75 0.83 1.36 12.19
N ALA A 76 -0.20 0.58 11.83
CA ALA A 76 -0.01 -0.73 11.20
C ALA A 76 0.78 -0.62 9.89
N HIS A 77 0.52 0.39 9.06
CA HIS A 77 1.29 0.62 7.82
C HIS A 77 2.76 0.92 8.10
N LEU A 78 3.05 1.72 9.14
CA LEU A 78 4.42 2.02 9.55
C LEU A 78 5.15 0.77 10.06
N VAL A 79 4.48 -0.07 10.86
CA VAL A 79 5.04 -1.34 11.34
C VAL A 79 5.31 -2.31 10.19
N ILE A 80 4.39 -2.42 9.23
CA ILE A 80 4.58 -3.24 8.03
C ILE A 80 5.75 -2.70 7.20
N ALA A 81 5.88 -1.38 7.03
CA ALA A 81 7.00 -0.77 6.34
C ALA A 81 8.35 -1.12 6.98
N VAL A 82 8.42 -1.15 8.32
CA VAL A 82 9.61 -1.60 9.06
C VAL A 82 9.93 -3.07 8.77
N ALA A 83 8.93 -3.95 8.66
CA ALA A 83 9.16 -5.36 8.33
C ALA A 83 9.85 -5.54 6.96
N PHE A 84 9.57 -4.67 5.98
CA PHE A 84 10.22 -4.67 4.67
C PHE A 84 11.71 -4.25 4.70
N TYR A 85 12.22 -3.78 5.85
CA TYR A 85 13.66 -3.60 6.04
C TYR A 85 14.44 -4.93 6.02
N GLY A 86 13.80 -6.05 6.39
CA GLY A 86 14.42 -7.39 6.35
C GLY A 86 14.96 -7.75 4.95
N PRO A 87 14.11 -7.75 3.91
CA PRO A 87 14.54 -7.94 2.51
C PRO A 87 15.56 -6.93 2.00
N TYR A 88 15.60 -5.72 2.58
CA TYR A 88 16.60 -4.71 2.22
C TYR A 88 18.00 -5.11 2.69
N ARG A 89 18.11 -5.78 3.84
CA ARG A 89 19.38 -6.24 4.41
C ARG A 89 19.84 -7.58 3.83
N ASP A 90 18.94 -8.56 3.78
CA ASP A 90 19.22 -9.91 3.28
C ASP A 90 18.00 -10.43 2.49
N PRO A 91 17.96 -10.17 1.17
CA PRO A 91 16.78 -10.45 0.36
C PRO A 91 16.46 -11.94 0.23
N VAL A 92 17.47 -12.81 0.14
CA VAL A 92 17.27 -14.25 -0.09
C VAL A 92 16.68 -14.90 1.15
N ARG A 93 17.23 -14.62 2.34
CA ARG A 93 16.70 -15.17 3.59
C ARG A 93 15.33 -14.63 3.97
N ASN A 94 15.01 -13.40 3.54
CA ASN A 94 13.76 -12.72 3.90
C ASN A 94 12.75 -12.63 2.74
N ILE A 95 12.88 -13.49 1.70
CA ILE A 95 11.96 -13.49 0.55
C ILE A 95 10.49 -13.64 0.97
N TRP A 96 10.23 -14.32 2.09
CA TRP A 96 8.90 -14.50 2.65
C TRP A 96 8.20 -13.16 2.96
N VAL A 97 8.91 -12.11 3.37
CA VAL A 97 8.30 -10.79 3.63
C VAL A 97 7.74 -10.19 2.33
N ILE A 98 8.39 -10.44 1.20
CA ILE A 98 7.87 -10.04 -0.12
C ILE A 98 6.61 -10.84 -0.46
N GLU A 99 6.61 -12.16 -0.19
CA GLU A 99 5.44 -13.02 -0.41
C GLU A 99 4.25 -12.66 0.47
N PHE A 100 4.50 -12.35 1.75
CA PHE A 100 3.54 -11.79 2.67
C PHE A 100 2.92 -10.50 2.11
N GLY A 101 3.75 -9.58 1.59
CA GLY A 101 3.27 -8.38 0.92
C GLY A 101 2.36 -8.67 -0.27
N MET A 102 2.69 -9.65 -1.10
CA MET A 102 1.84 -10.06 -2.23
C MET A 102 0.51 -10.67 -1.76
N ILE A 103 0.53 -11.48 -0.70
CA ILE A 103 -0.69 -12.03 -0.09
C ILE A 103 -1.57 -10.89 0.45
N ALA A 104 -0.97 -9.91 1.13
CA ALA A 104 -1.69 -8.73 1.61
C ALA A 104 -2.32 -7.95 0.45
N CYS A 105 -1.58 -7.75 -0.65
CA CYS A 105 -2.12 -7.11 -1.86
C CYS A 105 -3.31 -7.88 -2.44
N ALA A 106 -3.24 -9.21 -2.50
CA ALA A 106 -4.35 -10.05 -2.96
C ALA A 106 -5.55 -9.99 -1.98
N GLY A 107 -5.29 -9.90 -0.68
CA GLY A 107 -6.30 -9.80 0.38
C GLY A 107 -7.12 -8.51 0.36
N ILE A 108 -6.61 -7.43 -0.24
CA ILE A 108 -7.36 -6.18 -0.42
C ILE A 108 -8.60 -6.40 -1.29
N ILE A 109 -8.53 -7.27 -2.29
CA ILE A 109 -9.65 -7.53 -3.23
C ILE A 109 -10.89 -8.08 -2.51
N PRO A 110 -10.83 -9.23 -1.78
CA PRO A 110 -11.99 -9.72 -1.06
C PRO A 110 -12.42 -8.77 0.06
N LEU A 111 -11.48 -8.08 0.72
CA LEU A 111 -11.80 -7.09 1.74
C LEU A 111 -12.69 -5.97 1.18
N ALA A 112 -12.30 -5.36 0.06
CA ALA A 112 -13.04 -4.27 -0.56
C ALA A 112 -14.41 -4.73 -1.08
N LEU A 113 -14.48 -5.93 -1.68
CA LEU A 113 -15.72 -6.47 -2.24
C LEU A 113 -16.74 -6.90 -1.17
N ILE A 114 -16.28 -7.27 0.04
CA ILE A 114 -17.16 -7.69 1.14
C ILE A 114 -17.48 -6.51 2.05
N CYS A 115 -16.45 -5.82 2.56
CA CYS A 115 -16.63 -4.75 3.53
C CYS A 115 -17.14 -3.45 2.91
N GLY A 116 -16.93 -3.22 1.60
CA GLY A 116 -17.47 -2.06 0.90
C GLY A 116 -19.00 -2.04 0.93
N PRO A 117 -19.69 -3.07 0.41
CA PRO A 117 -21.14 -3.17 0.48
C PRO A 117 -21.71 -3.19 1.90
N LEU A 118 -21.01 -3.83 2.86
CA LEU A 118 -21.44 -3.85 4.27
C LEU A 118 -21.42 -2.47 4.95
N ARG A 119 -20.71 -1.49 4.38
CA ARG A 119 -20.58 -0.12 4.91
C ARG A 119 -21.16 0.92 3.96
N ASP A 120 -22.00 0.48 3.01
CA ASP A 120 -22.65 1.34 2.01
C ASP A 120 -21.65 2.17 1.17
N ILE A 121 -20.47 1.62 0.90
CA ILE A 121 -19.46 2.25 0.03
C ILE A 121 -19.84 2.03 -1.44
N PRO A 122 -19.82 3.09 -2.30
CA PRO A 122 -20.10 2.95 -3.72
C PRO A 122 -19.15 1.97 -4.41
N PHE A 123 -19.69 1.15 -5.31
CA PHE A 123 -18.90 0.14 -6.01
C PHE A 123 -17.74 0.72 -6.82
N TRP A 124 -17.90 1.90 -7.41
CA TRP A 124 -16.80 2.55 -8.13
C TRP A 124 -15.67 3.01 -7.20
N TRP A 125 -15.96 3.28 -5.91
CA TRP A 125 -14.94 3.58 -4.91
C TRP A 125 -14.19 2.32 -4.50
N THR A 126 -14.89 1.18 -4.35
CA THR A 126 -14.21 -0.09 -4.03
C THR A 126 -13.25 -0.53 -5.13
N VAL A 127 -13.48 -0.13 -6.40
CA VAL A 127 -12.52 -0.30 -7.49
C VAL A 127 -11.23 0.49 -7.25
N ILE A 128 -11.32 1.68 -6.68
CA ILE A 128 -10.15 2.47 -6.27
C ILE A 128 -9.42 1.75 -5.14
N ASP A 129 -10.14 1.22 -4.14
CA ASP A 129 -9.54 0.46 -3.04
C ASP A 129 -8.79 -0.79 -3.54
N MET A 130 -9.39 -1.54 -4.47
CA MET A 130 -8.75 -2.72 -5.09
C MET A 130 -7.50 -2.36 -5.90
N SER A 131 -7.44 -1.15 -6.47
CA SER A 131 -6.29 -0.71 -7.25
C SER A 131 -5.00 -0.69 -6.43
N PHE A 132 -5.06 -0.41 -5.12
CA PHE A 132 -3.89 -0.46 -4.24
C PHE A 132 -3.25 -1.85 -4.20
N GLY A 133 -4.07 -2.91 -4.16
CA GLY A 133 -3.57 -4.28 -4.23
C GLY A 133 -2.98 -4.61 -5.61
N VAL A 134 -3.68 -4.23 -6.68
CA VAL A 134 -3.27 -4.50 -8.06
C VAL A 134 -1.96 -3.78 -8.42
N PHE A 135 -1.82 -2.51 -8.07
CA PHE A 135 -0.60 -1.75 -8.34
C PHE A 135 0.50 -2.05 -7.32
N GLY A 136 0.15 -2.35 -6.07
CA GLY A 136 1.09 -2.72 -5.02
C GLY A 136 1.80 -4.05 -5.27
N VAL A 137 1.13 -5.03 -5.89
CA VAL A 137 1.74 -6.35 -6.16
C VAL A 137 2.80 -6.29 -7.27
N ILE A 138 2.72 -5.33 -8.19
CA ILE A 138 3.65 -5.18 -9.33
C ILE A 138 5.11 -5.05 -8.87
N PRO A 139 5.50 -4.05 -8.03
CA PRO A 139 6.89 -3.94 -7.57
C PRO A 139 7.33 -5.17 -6.77
N LEU A 140 6.44 -5.79 -6.00
CA LEU A 140 6.75 -6.99 -5.21
C LEU A 140 7.06 -8.20 -6.11
N LEU A 141 6.32 -8.39 -7.20
CA LEU A 141 6.58 -9.46 -8.17
C LEU A 141 7.93 -9.26 -8.87
N ILE A 142 8.27 -8.02 -9.23
CA ILE A 142 9.56 -7.68 -9.82
C ILE A 142 10.69 -7.99 -8.82
N VAL A 143 10.57 -7.51 -7.59
CA VAL A 143 11.55 -7.75 -6.52
C VAL A 143 11.70 -9.26 -6.27
N ARG A 144 10.60 -10.01 -6.12
CA ARG A 144 10.65 -11.46 -5.93
C ARG A 144 11.40 -12.18 -7.05
N ARG A 145 11.15 -11.79 -8.31
CA ARG A 145 11.85 -12.39 -9.46
C ARG A 145 13.35 -12.07 -9.42
N MET A 146 13.74 -10.88 -8.98
CA MET A 146 15.15 -10.52 -8.79
C MET A 146 15.80 -11.31 -7.66
N ILE A 147 15.11 -11.49 -6.52
CA ILE A 147 15.62 -12.26 -5.39
C ILE A 147 15.86 -13.72 -5.77
N LYS A 148 14.91 -14.37 -6.47
CA LYS A 148 15.09 -15.75 -6.93
C LYS A 148 16.24 -15.93 -7.92
N ARG A 149 16.55 -14.90 -8.72
CA ARG A 149 17.72 -14.91 -9.60
C ARG A 149 19.02 -14.82 -8.78
N LEU A 150 19.03 -13.98 -7.74
CA LEU A 150 20.18 -13.85 -6.84
C LEU A 150 20.45 -15.16 -6.09
N GLU A 151 19.41 -15.79 -5.56
CA GLU A 151 19.49 -17.10 -4.91
C GLU A 151 20.13 -18.17 -5.80
N GLY A 152 19.76 -18.23 -7.09
CA GLY A 152 20.37 -19.16 -8.04
C GLY A 152 21.85 -18.89 -8.35
N LEU A 153 22.28 -17.62 -8.29
CA LEU A 153 23.69 -17.25 -8.46
C LEU A 153 24.53 -17.64 -7.24
N GLU A 154 23.99 -17.48 -6.03
CA GLU A 154 24.66 -17.88 -4.77
C GLU A 154 24.81 -19.40 -4.62
N GLN A 155 23.88 -20.17 -5.19
CA GLN A 155 23.90 -21.64 -5.15
C GLN A 155 24.80 -22.29 -6.23
N THR A 156 25.30 -21.54 -7.21
CA THR A 156 26.21 -22.08 -8.23
C THR A 156 27.61 -22.24 -7.62
N PRO A 157 28.14 -23.47 -7.45
CA PRO A 157 29.47 -23.66 -6.88
C PRO A 157 30.54 -23.06 -7.81
N ALA A 158 31.57 -22.43 -7.24
CA ALA A 158 32.74 -22.02 -8.01
C ALA A 158 33.33 -23.23 -8.74
N PRO A 159 33.80 -23.09 -10.00
CA PRO A 159 34.45 -24.20 -10.70
C PRO A 159 35.59 -24.76 -9.83
N PRO A 160 35.74 -26.09 -9.72
CA PRO A 160 36.84 -26.67 -8.94
C PRO A 160 38.17 -26.08 -9.42
N ALA A 161 39.00 -25.64 -8.48
CA ALA A 161 40.29 -25.03 -8.78
C ALA A 161 41.09 -25.96 -9.71
N ALA A 162 41.58 -25.40 -10.82
CA ALA A 162 42.36 -26.15 -11.79
C ALA A 162 43.56 -26.81 -11.08
N PRO A 163 43.86 -28.10 -11.37
CA PRO A 163 44.97 -28.78 -10.72
C PRO A 163 46.26 -28.01 -11.01
N VAL A 164 46.95 -27.58 -9.94
CA VAL A 164 48.28 -26.97 -10.03
C VAL A 164 49.19 -28.00 -10.67
N ALA A 165 49.64 -27.74 -11.88
CA ALA A 165 50.58 -28.61 -12.59
C ALA A 165 51.85 -28.72 -11.74
N ALA A 166 52.12 -29.91 -11.22
CA ALA A 166 53.36 -30.20 -10.51
C ALA A 166 54.52 -30.07 -11.51
N SER A 167 55.34 -29.04 -11.35
CA SER A 167 56.60 -28.90 -12.06
C SER A 167 57.58 -29.99 -11.59
N ALA A 168 57.98 -30.85 -12.51
CA ALA A 168 58.99 -31.90 -12.34
C ALA A 168 60.41 -31.33 -12.27
#